data_AF-U4PU74-F1
#
_entry.id   AF-U4PU74-F1
#
_cell.length_a   1.000
_cell.length_b   1.000
_cell.length_c   1.000
_cell.angle_alpha   90.00
_cell.angle_beta   90.00
_cell.angle_gamma   90.00
#
_symmetry.space_group_name_H-M   'P 1'
#
loop_
_entity.id
_entity.type
_entity.pdbx_description
1 polymer ?
#
loop_
_entity_poly.entity_id
_entity_poly.type
_entity_poly.pdbx_seq_one_letter_code
_entity_poly.pdbx_strand_id
1 'polypeptide(L)'
;MSAPTQEDVKTMRAIAGELDEILNGKQRPRPNGFVLLIFSNDAELGARTNYVSNCPRAEMMVALKEVLARFEGQPEISGRA
;
A
#
# COMPACT_ATOMS: atom_id res chain seq x y z
N MET A 1 13.59 17.08 -6.01
CA MET A 1 12.26 16.95 -5.40
C MET A 1 11.24 16.71 -6.48
N SER A 2 10.74 15.48 -6.63
CA SER A 2 9.70 15.21 -7.63
C SER A 2 8.82 14.07 -7.13
N ALA A 3 7.52 14.22 -7.36
CA ALA A 3 6.57 13.13 -7.20
C ALA A 3 7.03 11.91 -8.01
N PRO A 4 6.56 10.69 -7.67
CA PRO A 4 6.92 9.50 -8.44
C PRO A 4 6.65 9.72 -9.93
N THR A 5 7.64 9.39 -10.74
CA THR A 5 7.64 9.60 -12.19
C THR A 5 6.62 8.68 -12.87
N GLN A 6 6.37 8.94 -14.16
CA GLN A 6 5.54 8.04 -14.96
C GLN A 6 6.17 6.63 -15.10
N GLU A 7 7.50 6.54 -15.03
CA GLU A 7 8.22 5.27 -15.01
C GLU A 7 7.96 4.52 -13.70
N ASP A 8 7.99 5.22 -12.56
CA ASP A 8 7.66 4.64 -11.25
C ASP A 8 6.22 4.11 -11.24
N VAL A 9 5.28 4.84 -11.81
CA VAL A 9 3.87 4.41 -11.91
C VAL A 9 3.73 3.17 -12.80
N LYS A 10 4.50 3.06 -13.89
CA LYS A 10 4.49 1.87 -14.76
C LYS A 10 5.06 0.66 -14.03
N THR A 11 6.19 0.82 -13.36
CA THR A 11 6.82 -0.21 -12.53
C THR A 11 5.89 -0.66 -11.40
N MET A 12 5.22 0.29 -10.72
CA MET A 12 4.22 0.01 -9.69
C MET A 12 3.10 -0.90 -10.20
N ARG A 13 2.56 -0.60 -11.40
CA ARG A 13 1.50 -1.42 -12.00
C ARG A 13 1.98 -2.82 -12.38
N ALA A 14 3.21 -2.94 -12.88
CA ALA A 14 3.79 -4.24 -13.19
C ALA A 14 3.93 -5.10 -11.94
N ILE A 15 4.49 -4.55 -10.86
CA ILE A 15 4.63 -5.22 -9.57
C ILE A 15 3.25 -5.64 -9.02
N ALA A 16 2.25 -4.77 -9.11
CA ALA A 16 0.90 -5.12 -8.67
C ALA A 16 0.28 -6.26 -9.49
N GLY A 17 0.58 -6.37 -10.78
CA GLY A 17 0.16 -7.50 -11.61
C GLY A 17 0.73 -8.82 -11.11
N GLU A 18 2.05 -8.86 -10.89
CA GLU A 18 2.74 -10.04 -10.35
C GLU A 18 2.24 -10.41 -8.95
N LEU A 19 2.04 -9.43 -8.08
CA LEU A 19 1.52 -9.66 -6.74
C LEU A 19 0.09 -10.23 -6.76
N ASP A 20 -0.76 -9.76 -7.67
CA ASP A 20 -2.11 -10.31 -7.83
C ASP A 20 -2.06 -11.78 -8.29
N GLU A 21 -1.17 -12.12 -9.21
CA GLU A 21 -1.00 -13.52 -9.65
C GLU A 21 -0.46 -14.40 -8.52
N ILE A 22 0.51 -13.93 -7.74
CA ILE A 22 1.07 -14.68 -6.60
C ILE A 22 0.03 -14.91 -5.50
N LEU A 23 -0.74 -13.87 -5.12
CA LEU A 23 -1.68 -13.95 -4.00
C LEU A 23 -3.03 -14.57 -4.37
N ASN A 24 -3.49 -14.38 -5.61
CA ASN A 24 -4.83 -14.77 -6.02
C ASN A 24 -4.83 -15.76 -7.18
N GLY A 25 -3.80 -15.72 -8.03
CA GLY A 25 -3.74 -16.44 -9.29
C GLY A 25 -5.04 -16.29 -10.10
N LYS A 26 -5.53 -17.43 -10.61
CA LYS A 26 -6.76 -17.51 -11.41
C LYS A 26 -8.05 -17.58 -10.59
N GLN A 27 -7.99 -17.59 -9.25
CA GLN A 27 -9.18 -17.77 -8.41
C GLN A 27 -10.13 -16.58 -8.51
N ARG A 28 -11.43 -16.85 -8.65
CA ARG A 28 -12.49 -15.82 -8.68
C ARG A 28 -13.68 -16.26 -7.79
N PRO A 29 -14.19 -15.39 -6.89
CA PRO A 29 -13.67 -14.06 -6.55
C PRO A 29 -12.24 -14.12 -5.96
N ARG A 30 -11.49 -13.02 -6.08
CA ARG A 30 -10.12 -12.94 -5.54
C ARG A 30 -10.16 -13.08 -4.02
N PRO A 31 -9.44 -14.03 -3.40
CA PRO A 31 -9.45 -14.20 -1.94
C PRO A 31 -8.73 -13.08 -1.18
N ASN A 32 -7.71 -12.45 -1.79
CA ASN A 32 -6.87 -11.46 -1.13
C ASN A 32 -6.95 -10.07 -1.81
N GLY A 33 -7.22 -9.05 -1.01
CA GLY A 33 -7.11 -7.64 -1.38
C GLY A 33 -5.77 -7.05 -0.93
N PHE A 34 -5.17 -6.19 -1.74
CA PHE A 34 -3.95 -5.47 -1.39
C PHE A 34 -3.94 -4.04 -1.96
N VAL A 35 -3.08 -3.21 -1.36
CA VAL A 35 -2.70 -1.89 -1.85
C VAL A 35 -1.18 -1.77 -1.79
N LEU A 36 -0.58 -1.28 -2.88
CA LEU A 36 0.83 -0.92 -2.96
C LEU A 36 0.93 0.60 -2.94
N LEU A 37 1.67 1.14 -1.98
CA LEU A 37 1.93 2.58 -1.81
C LEU A 37 3.35 2.90 -2.27
N ILE A 38 3.51 3.97 -3.03
CA ILE A 38 4.81 4.53 -3.40
C ILE A 38 4.81 6.02 -3.07
N PHE A 39 5.77 6.41 -2.24
CA PHE A 39 6.02 7.78 -1.84
C PHE A 39 7.54 8.02 -1.86
N SER A 40 7.95 9.28 -2.00
CA SER A 40 9.37 9.63 -1.93
C SER A 40 9.80 9.74 -0.46
N ASN A 41 10.97 9.18 -0.13
CA ASN A 41 11.55 9.29 1.21
C ASN A 41 11.94 10.74 1.56
N ASP A 42 12.19 11.56 0.55
CA ASP A 42 12.54 12.98 0.70
C ASP A 42 11.32 13.90 0.47
N ALA A 43 10.10 13.34 0.57
CA ALA A 43 8.88 14.10 0.40
C ALA A 43 8.58 14.97 1.63
N GLU A 44 8.10 16.19 1.39
CA GLU A 44 7.54 17.02 2.45
C GLU A 44 6.29 16.38 3.06
N LEU A 45 6.02 16.70 4.33
CA LEU A 45 4.81 16.23 5.02
C LEU A 45 3.56 16.67 4.24
N GLY A 46 2.69 15.71 3.94
CA GLY A 46 1.46 15.95 3.16
C GLY A 46 1.63 15.84 1.64
N ALA A 47 2.82 15.47 1.14
CA ALA A 47 3.01 15.15 -0.27
C ALA A 47 2.11 14.00 -0.73
N ARG A 48 1.73 14.02 -2.02
CA ARG A 48 0.90 12.96 -2.61
C ARG A 48 1.63 11.62 -2.61
N THR A 49 0.98 10.61 -2.05
CA THR A 49 1.35 9.20 -2.20
C THR A 49 0.66 8.64 -3.44
N ASN A 50 1.43 7.98 -4.31
CA ASN A 50 0.87 7.20 -5.41
C ASN A 50 0.53 5.79 -4.91
N TYR A 51 -0.52 5.20 -5.47
CA TYR A 51 -0.90 3.85 -5.08
C TYR A 51 -1.59 3.09 -6.21
N VAL A 52 -1.60 1.76 -6.07
CA VAL A 52 -2.41 0.83 -6.87
C VAL A 52 -3.03 -0.21 -5.94
N SER A 53 -4.29 -0.56 -6.20
CA SER A 53 -5.02 -1.58 -5.44
C SER A 53 -5.68 -2.57 -6.39
N ASN A 54 -5.85 -3.82 -5.95
CA ASN A 54 -6.63 -4.83 -6.68
C ASN A 54 -8.09 -4.94 -6.18
N CYS A 55 -8.45 -4.15 -5.17
CA CYS A 55 -9.74 -4.15 -4.49
C CYS A 55 -10.47 -2.80 -4.64
N PRO A 56 -11.80 -2.77 -4.37
CA PRO A 56 -12.56 -1.53 -4.35
C PRO A 56 -12.00 -0.51 -3.35
N ARG A 57 -12.10 0.78 -3.69
CA ARG A 57 -11.59 1.87 -2.85
C ARG A 57 -12.13 1.83 -1.43
N ALA A 58 -13.40 1.46 -1.23
CA ALA A 58 -14.02 1.39 0.08
C ALA A 58 -13.33 0.37 1.00
N GLU A 59 -13.10 -0.85 0.49
CA GLU A 59 -12.40 -1.92 1.21
C GLU A 59 -10.95 -1.55 1.53
N MET A 60 -10.26 -0.96 0.55
CA MET A 60 -8.90 -0.43 0.75
C MET A 60 -8.87 0.61 1.89
N MET A 61 -9.83 1.53 1.92
CA MET A 61 -9.89 2.57 2.97
C MET A 61 -10.16 1.96 4.36
N VAL A 62 -10.98 0.91 4.46
CA VAL A 62 -11.20 0.19 5.71
C VAL A 62 -9.90 -0.44 6.20
N ALA A 63 -9.18 -1.15 5.32
CA ALA A 63 -7.91 -1.77 5.65
C ALA A 63 -6.82 -0.75 6.07
N LEU A 64 -6.70 0.37 5.36
CA LEU A 64 -5.73 1.41 5.70
C LEU A 64 -6.03 2.08 7.06
N LYS A 65 -7.30 2.31 7.38
CA LYS A 65 -7.70 2.84 8.70
C LYS A 65 -7.37 1.87 9.81
N GLU A 66 -7.57 0.58 9.56
CA GLU A 66 -7.24 -0.48 10.51
C GLU A 66 -5.72 -0.53 10.78
N VAL A 67 -4.89 -0.49 9.75
CA VAL A 67 -3.43 -0.41 9.88
C VAL A 67 -2.98 0.85 10.62
N LEU A 68 -3.57 2.01 10.30
CA LEU A 68 -3.27 3.27 10.98
C LEU A 68 -3.61 3.18 12.47
N ALA A 69 -4.78 2.64 12.81
CA ALA A 69 -5.17 2.43 14.21
C ALA A 69 -4.22 1.48 14.96
N ARG A 70 -3.66 0.45 14.28
CA ARG A 70 -2.61 -0.39 14.88
C ARG A 70 -1.33 0.38 15.17
N PHE A 71 -0.90 1.26 14.27
CA PHE A 71 0.31 2.08 14.48
C PHE A 71 0.13 3.11 15.58
N GLU A 72 -1.03 3.76 15.63
CA GLU A 72 -1.35 4.75 16.67
C GLU A 72 -1.63 4.11 18.03
N GLY A 73 -2.08 2.86 18.05
CA GLY A 73 -2.44 2.11 19.26
C GLY A 73 -1.34 1.22 19.85
N GLN A 74 -0.19 1.03 19.19
CA GLN A 74 0.96 0.34 19.79
C GLN A 74 1.79 1.34 20.60
N PRO A 75 1.79 1.30 21.95
CA PRO A 75 2.84 1.97 22.70
C PRO A 75 4.18 1.34 22.30
N GLU A 76 5.17 2.16 22.03
CA GLU A 76 6.55 1.71 21.82
C GLU A 76 6.99 0.92 23.06
N ILE A 77 6.84 -0.41 23.05
CA ILE A 77 7.46 -1.27 24.06
C ILE A 77 8.95 -1.28 23.73
N SER A 78 9.63 -0.21 24.10
CA SER A 78 11.08 -0.19 24.29
C SER A 78 11.39 -0.86 25.62
N GLY A 79 11.16 -2.18 25.68
CA GLY A 79 11.63 -3.00 26.79
C GLY A 79 13.15 -3.16 26.68
N ARG A 80 13.91 -2.47 27.54
CA ARG A 80 15.23 -2.96 27.95
C ARG A 80 15.14 -3.33 29.43
N ALA A 81 15.37 -4.61 29.69
CA ALA A 81 15.60 -5.18 31.01
C ALA A 81 16.94 -4.69 31.59
#